data_AF-A0A1I4AL05-F1
#
_entry.id   AF-A0A1I4AL05-F1
#
_cell.length_a   1.000
_cell.length_b   1.000
_cell.length_c   1.000
_cell.angle_alpha   90.00
_cell.angle_beta   90.00
_cell.angle_gamma   90.00
#
_symmetry.space_group_name_H-M   'P 1'
#
loop_
_entity.id
_entity.type
_entity.pdbx_description
1 polymer ?
#
loop_
_entity_poly.entity_id
_entity_poly.type
_entity_poly.pdbx_seq_one_letter_code
_entity_poly.pdbx_strand_id
1 'polypeptide(L)'
;MKKIFIIPMILLLSLSFQVNGTETMHETMQDIENDARREANQKMNRLEEAACMKSETECLKQEAKNRLQESTDAVVDKYDEMKNVIDD
;
A
#
# COMPACT_ATOMS: atom_id res chain seq x y z
N MET A 1 -1.68 48.43 -2.18
CA MET A 1 -0.68 47.86 -1.25
C MET A 1 -1.08 46.53 -0.58
N LYS A 2 -2.37 46.11 -0.62
CA LYS A 2 -2.82 44.85 0.02
C LYS A 2 -2.36 43.56 -0.71
N LYS A 3 -2.08 43.64 -2.02
CA LYS A 3 -1.70 42.48 -2.85
C LYS A 3 -0.20 42.12 -2.78
N ILE A 4 0.65 43.02 -2.27
CA ILE A 4 2.10 42.80 -2.18
C ILE A 4 2.45 41.89 -0.99
N PHE A 5 1.63 41.87 0.06
CA PHE A 5 1.80 41.00 1.23
C PHE A 5 1.34 39.55 1.03
N ILE A 6 0.57 39.25 -0.03
CA ILE A 6 0.03 37.90 -0.28
C ILE A 6 1.09 37.00 -0.94
N ILE A 7 1.99 37.58 -1.74
CA ILE A 7 3.03 36.86 -2.49
C ILE A 7 4.05 36.17 -1.57
N PRO A 8 4.61 36.81 -0.51
CA PRO A 8 5.56 36.12 0.36
C PRO A 8 4.90 35.06 1.26
N MET A 9 3.61 35.20 1.57
CA MET A 9 2.88 34.25 2.41
C MET A 9 2.61 32.91 1.69
N ILE A 10 2.41 32.94 0.37
CA ILE A 10 2.25 31.72 -0.45
C ILE A 10 3.59 30.99 -0.61
N LEU A 11 4.71 31.72 -0.68
CA LEU A 11 6.05 31.14 -0.85
C LEU A 11 6.54 30.39 0.41
N LEU A 12 6.10 30.82 1.60
CA LEU A 12 6.47 30.19 2.88
C LEU A 12 5.71 28.88 3.13
N LEU A 13 4.54 28.68 2.52
CA LEU A 13 3.74 27.45 2.63
C LEU A 13 4.31 26.28 1.80
N SER A 14 5.18 26.54 0.83
CA SER A 14 5.79 25.49 -0.02
C SER A 14 7.02 24.81 0.58
N LEU A 15 7.50 25.22 1.77
CA LEU A 15 8.74 24.68 2.37
C LEU A 15 8.53 23.49 3.33
N SER A 16 7.31 23.03 3.56
CA SER A 16 7.01 22.07 4.65
C SER A 16 7.01 20.59 4.29
N PHE A 17 7.72 20.15 3.25
CA PHE A 17 7.78 18.71 2.91
C PHE A 17 9.18 18.28 2.48
N GLN A 18 10.07 18.09 3.45
CA GLN A 18 11.24 17.23 3.28
C GLN A 18 11.27 16.21 4.42
N VAL A 19 10.47 15.16 4.26
CA VAL A 19 10.63 13.92 5.03
C VAL A 19 11.77 13.16 4.34
N ASN A 20 12.97 13.21 4.92
CA ASN A 20 14.05 12.31 4.53
C ASN A 20 13.82 10.98 5.27
N GLY A 21 13.09 10.06 4.63
CA GLY A 21 13.02 8.68 5.06
C GLY A 21 14.37 8.03 4.83
N THR A 22 15.16 7.88 5.89
CA THR A 22 16.44 7.17 5.83
C THR A 22 16.13 5.70 6.08
N GLU A 23 15.58 5.03 5.07
CA GLU A 23 15.17 3.63 5.14
C GLU A 23 16.40 2.77 5.51
N THR A 24 16.36 2.11 6.66
CA THR A 24 17.48 1.27 7.11
C THR A 24 17.49 -0.03 6.30
N MET A 25 18.67 -0.51 5.87
CA MET A 25 18.82 -1.67 4.96
C MET A 25 18.16 -2.98 5.44
N HIS A 26 17.73 -3.05 6.71
CA HIS A 26 17.02 -4.20 7.25
C HIS A 26 15.51 -4.14 6.94
N GLU A 27 14.89 -2.95 7.06
CA GLU A 27 13.48 -2.70 6.73
C GLU A 27 13.24 -2.94 5.24
N THR A 28 14.15 -2.46 4.40
CA THR A 28 14.06 -2.63 2.94
C THR A 28 14.02 -4.11 2.54
N MET A 29 14.72 -4.98 3.26
CA MET A 29 14.79 -6.41 2.91
C MET A 29 13.55 -7.17 3.38
N GLN A 30 12.96 -6.78 4.51
CA GLN A 30 11.71 -7.34 5.01
C GLN A 30 10.51 -6.88 4.16
N ASP A 31 10.52 -5.63 3.71
CA ASP A 31 9.51 -5.08 2.79
C ASP A 31 9.56 -5.77 1.43
N ILE A 32 10.76 -6.02 0.88
CA ILE A 32 10.94 -6.78 -0.35
C ILE A 32 10.38 -8.21 -0.22
N GLU A 33 10.63 -8.89 0.91
CA GLU A 33 10.10 -10.24 1.15
C GLU A 33 8.56 -10.23 1.24
N ASN A 34 7.98 -9.27 1.95
CA ASN A 34 6.54 -9.12 2.07
C ASN A 34 5.89 -8.81 0.71
N ASP A 35 6.49 -7.92 -0.08
CA ASP A 35 6.02 -7.59 -1.44
C ASP A 35 6.06 -8.80 -2.37
N ALA A 36 7.16 -9.56 -2.35
CA ALA A 36 7.30 -10.77 -3.15
C ALA A 36 6.25 -11.82 -2.76
N ARG A 37 6.00 -12.00 -1.46
CA ARG A 37 4.97 -12.93 -0.95
C ARG A 37 3.57 -12.48 -1.38
N ARG A 38 3.29 -11.17 -1.36
CA ARG A 38 2.00 -10.60 -1.77
C ARG A 38 1.76 -10.79 -3.27
N GLU A 39 2.75 -10.50 -4.10
CA GLU A 39 2.65 -10.72 -5.55
C GLU A 39 2.44 -12.21 -5.88
N ALA A 40 3.14 -13.09 -5.17
CA ALA A 40 2.95 -14.53 -5.30
C ALA A 40 1.52 -14.97 -4.93
N ASN A 41 1.00 -14.50 -3.80
CA ASN A 41 -0.37 -14.80 -3.37
C ASN A 41 -1.41 -14.29 -4.37
N GLN A 42 -1.26 -13.07 -4.89
CA GLN A 42 -2.14 -12.54 -5.92
C GLN A 42 -2.14 -13.41 -7.17
N LYS A 43 -0.95 -13.80 -7.66
CA LYS A 43 -0.85 -14.68 -8.85
C LYS A 43 -1.50 -16.03 -8.60
N MET A 44 -1.32 -16.62 -7.43
CA MET A 44 -1.97 -17.88 -7.05
C MET A 44 -3.49 -17.73 -6.99
N ASN A 45 -4.00 -16.65 -6.39
CA ASN A 45 -5.43 -16.34 -6.38
C ASN A 45 -6.01 -16.22 -7.78
N ARG A 46 -5.32 -15.53 -8.71
CA ARG A 46 -5.73 -15.45 -10.11
C ARG A 46 -5.76 -16.79 -10.81
N LEU A 47 -4.79 -17.66 -10.52
CA LEU A 47 -4.76 -19.02 -11.04
C LEU A 47 -5.92 -19.85 -10.49
N GLU A 48 -6.23 -19.74 -9.20
CA GLU A 48 -7.38 -20.42 -8.60
C GLU A 48 -8.71 -19.94 -9.17
N GLU A 49 -8.88 -18.63 -9.38
CA GLU A 49 -10.04 -18.04 -10.04
C GLU A 49 -10.21 -18.60 -11.45
N ALA A 50 -9.13 -18.63 -12.25
CA ALA A 50 -9.15 -19.12 -13.63
C ALA A 50 -9.32 -20.64 -13.73
N ALA A 51 -8.82 -21.40 -12.75
CA ALA A 51 -8.92 -22.85 -12.70
C ALA A 51 -10.21 -23.35 -12.02
N CYS A 52 -11.07 -22.45 -11.54
CA CYS A 52 -12.30 -22.85 -10.87
C CYS A 52 -13.28 -23.53 -11.84
N MET A 53 -13.48 -24.83 -11.68
CA MET A 53 -14.42 -25.65 -12.45
C MET A 53 -15.69 -26.02 -11.67
N LYS A 54 -15.96 -25.33 -10.56
CA LYS A 54 -17.11 -25.61 -9.70
C LYS A 54 -18.37 -24.91 -10.22
N SER A 55 -19.45 -24.94 -9.42
CA SER A 55 -20.64 -24.13 -9.71
C SER A 55 -20.29 -22.64 -9.73
N GLU A 56 -21.03 -21.89 -10.55
CA GLU A 56 -20.81 -20.46 -10.76
C GLU A 56 -20.80 -19.67 -9.45
N THR A 57 -21.68 -20.02 -8.51
CA THR A 57 -21.74 -19.43 -7.16
C THR A 57 -20.53 -19.75 -6.29
N GLU A 58 -19.96 -20.96 -6.41
CA GLU A 58 -18.76 -21.32 -5.67
C GLU A 58 -17.52 -20.60 -6.23
N CYS A 59 -17.41 -20.47 -7.55
CA CYS A 59 -16.32 -19.73 -8.17
C CYS A 59 -16.39 -18.23 -7.83
N LEU A 60 -17.59 -17.62 -7.87
CA LEU A 60 -17.80 -16.24 -7.43
C LEU A 60 -17.46 -16.03 -5.95
N LYS A 61 -17.83 -16.99 -5.09
CA LYS A 61 -17.48 -16.92 -3.66
C LYS A 61 -15.97 -17.01 -3.44
N GLN A 62 -15.28 -17.84 -4.23
CA GLN A 62 -13.82 -17.97 -4.15
C GLN A 62 -13.11 -16.72 -4.66
N GLU A 63 -13.54 -16.14 -5.80
CA GLU A 63 -13.04 -14.84 -6.27
C GLU A 63 -13.25 -13.74 -5.21
N ALA A 64 -14.47 -13.64 -4.65
CA ALA A 64 -14.76 -12.64 -3.62
C ALA A 64 -13.86 -12.80 -2.38
N LYS A 65 -13.59 -14.04 -1.96
CA LYS A 65 -12.69 -14.33 -0.84
C LYS A 65 -11.25 -13.92 -1.15
N ASN A 66 -10.76 -14.25 -2.34
CA ASN A 66 -9.41 -13.92 -2.79
C ASN A 66 -9.21 -12.40 -2.85
N ARG A 67 -10.15 -11.67 -3.45
CA ARG A 67 -10.14 -10.20 -3.51
C ARG A 67 -10.20 -9.54 -2.14
N LEU A 68 -11.00 -10.08 -1.21
CA LEU A 68 -11.08 -9.58 0.16
C LEU A 68 -9.75 -9.77 0.90
N GLN A 69 -9.11 -10.91 0.73
CA GLN A 69 -7.80 -11.19 1.32
C GLN A 69 -6.75 -10.22 0.76
N GLU A 70 -6.69 -10.02 -0.57
CA GLU A 70 -5.79 -9.05 -1.19
C GLU A 70 -6.00 -7.62 -0.68
N SER A 71 -7.26 -7.21 -0.49
CA SER A 71 -7.57 -5.88 0.07
C SER A 71 -7.17 -5.74 1.53
N THR A 72 -7.25 -6.83 2.31
CA THR A 72 -6.87 -6.83 3.72
C THR A 72 -5.35 -6.74 3.85
N ASP A 73 -4.62 -7.53 3.07
CA ASP A 73 -3.16 -7.51 3.02
C ASP A 73 -2.64 -6.11 2.65
N ALA A 74 -3.25 -5.46 1.65
CA ALA A 74 -2.87 -4.10 1.26
C ALA A 74 -3.12 -3.03 2.36
N VAL A 75 -4.16 -3.21 3.18
CA VAL A 75 -4.46 -2.30 4.29
C VAL A 75 -3.53 -2.52 5.47
N VAL A 76 -3.21 -3.79 5.79
CA VAL A 76 -2.27 -4.14 6.85
C VAL A 76 -0.86 -3.61 6.52
N ASP A 77 -0.38 -3.81 5.30
CA ASP A 77 0.93 -3.28 4.86
C ASP A 77 1.00 -1.76 5.01
N LYS A 78 -0.06 -1.05 4.58
CA LYS A 78 -0.16 0.42 4.72
C LYS A 78 -0.15 0.87 6.18
N TYR A 79 -0.78 0.10 7.06
CA TYR A 79 -0.87 0.40 8.48
C TYR A 79 0.48 0.18 9.18
N ASP A 80 1.16 -0.92 8.86
CA ASP A 80 2.49 -1.21 9.41
C ASP A 80 3.54 -0.22 8.90
N GLU A 81 3.49 0.16 7.61
CA GLU A 81 4.30 1.25 7.04
C GLU A 81 4.09 2.58 7.80
N MET A 82 2.84 2.95 8.08
CA MET A 82 2.53 4.15 8.88
C MET A 82 2.98 4.04 10.34
N LYS A 83 2.89 2.86 10.95
CA LYS A 83 3.30 2.65 12.34
C LYS A 83 4.81 2.78 12.49
N ASN A 84 5.58 2.21 11.57
CA ASN A 84 7.05 2.32 11.58
C ASN A 84 7.51 3.77 11.44
N VAL A 85 6.81 4.60 10.66
CA VAL A 85 7.10 6.05 10.55
C VAL A 85 6.77 6.84 11.83
N ILE A 86 5.89 6.34 12.70
CA ILE A 86 5.48 7.04 13.94
C ILE A 86 6.38 6.66 15.13
N ASP A 87 6.95 5.45 15.13
CA ASP A 87 7.84 4.98 16.19
C ASP A 87 9.31 5.46 16.02
N ASP A 88 9.64 6.14 14.91
CA ASP A 88 10.94 6.74 14.59
C ASP A 88 10.96 8.28 14.82
#